data_AF-A0AAD7GAR3-F1
#
_entry.id   AF-A0AAD7GAR3-F1
#
_cell.length_a   1.000
_cell.length_b   1.000
_cell.length_c   1.000
_cell.angle_alpha   90.00
_cell.angle_beta   90.00
_cell.angle_gamma   90.00
#
_symmetry.space_group_name_H-M   'P 1'
#
loop_
_entity.id
_entity.type
_entity.pdbx_description
1 polymer ?
#
loop_
_entity_poly.entity_id
_entity_poly.type
_entity_poly.pdbx_seq_one_letter_code
_entity_poly.pdbx_strand_id
1 'polypeptide(L)'
;MLVVVEKKVETWWPTRKTLSRITLGQQDRRIFESDKREDDSKDKRFTLVWGTAFAPAFTLETVKAVFQAMGVFPFNLEIITATQMKPAKVTSTHAAFLFQQLSPVRAVMAAFHHYQPTAFKLDENTHTVGGSSHSITGGHTQASGCTSQPVTPARHARDPNIDPTLYTPSKQMHMMTSALGATASGSFLISKAPVTSLSHIAPPVLERPQILPTLNWELLHESRPEEIEMLLTSAFALSQQQLIAHDGMIEAVNVQLVNQNIFVGLQSEALHAKETKKAKKCEKVKVFVDGKGRHLTDMEFINSLAREKAEKAAEEVAKADRAQAREDRKAAKAELEERWKKMKADHLEAIAQGETQCAALTAGGARKKDLLKKPKPAKKPELAKDDKSDDDSVGSESE
;
A
#
# COMPACT_ATOMS: atom_id res chain seq x y z
N MET A 1 33.44 -0.75 -2.46
CA MET A 1 34.26 -1.04 -3.66
C MET A 1 33.65 -0.24 -4.80
N LEU A 2 34.11 0.99 -4.98
CA LEU A 2 33.53 2.00 -5.88
C LEU A 2 34.71 2.61 -6.64
N VAL A 3 35.13 1.96 -7.72
CA VAL A 3 36.13 2.50 -8.64
C VAL A 3 35.81 2.00 -10.05
N VAL A 4 35.88 2.93 -11.00
CA VAL A 4 35.99 2.75 -12.46
C VAL A 4 34.73 2.31 -13.22
N VAL A 5 33.89 3.29 -13.61
CA VAL A 5 33.32 3.34 -14.99
C VAL A 5 33.19 4.81 -15.39
N GLU A 6 34.33 5.45 -15.68
CA GLU A 6 34.38 6.77 -16.30
C GLU A 6 35.49 6.73 -17.34
N LYS A 7 35.17 6.20 -18.53
CA LYS A 7 35.97 6.27 -19.78
C LYS A 7 35.32 5.39 -20.86
N LYS A 8 34.41 5.97 -21.65
CA LYS A 8 34.15 5.63 -23.08
C LYS A 8 32.90 6.34 -23.66
N VAL A 9 32.83 7.66 -23.54
CA VAL A 9 31.82 8.47 -24.29
C VAL A 9 32.49 9.61 -25.07
N GLU A 10 33.75 9.45 -25.49
CA GLU A 10 34.48 10.52 -26.20
C GLU A 10 34.78 10.24 -27.68
N THR A 11 34.31 9.15 -28.28
CA THR A 11 34.69 8.79 -29.67
C THR A 11 33.56 8.87 -30.69
N TRP A 12 32.50 9.64 -30.45
CA TRP A 12 31.37 9.79 -31.39
C TRP A 12 31.18 11.21 -31.94
N TRP A 13 32.26 12.00 -32.01
CA TRP A 13 32.28 13.23 -32.80
C TRP A 13 33.01 12.99 -34.12
N PRO A 14 32.40 13.32 -35.28
CA PRO A 14 33.05 13.19 -36.58
C PRO A 14 34.33 14.04 -36.63
N THR A 15 35.40 13.43 -37.13
CA THR A 15 36.68 14.08 -37.37
C THR A 15 36.54 15.24 -38.37
N ARG A 16 36.91 16.43 -37.89
CA ARG A 16 37.21 17.70 -38.60
C ARG A 16 37.36 17.62 -40.13
N LYS A 17 36.27 17.64 -40.89
CA LYS A 17 36.23 18.24 -42.24
C LYS A 17 34.85 18.81 -42.56
N THR A 18 34.44 19.81 -41.79
CA THR A 18 33.40 20.80 -42.15
C THR A 18 33.46 21.94 -41.12
N LEU A 19 34.52 22.75 -41.21
CA LEU A 19 34.77 23.90 -40.33
C LEU A 19 33.92 25.15 -40.68
N SER A 20 32.91 25.01 -41.54
CA SER A 20 31.99 26.10 -41.92
C SER A 20 30.68 26.13 -41.13
N ARG A 21 30.38 25.16 -40.26
CA ARG A 21 29.15 25.16 -39.42
C ARG A 21 29.34 25.62 -37.96
N ILE A 22 30.58 25.68 -37.46
CA ILE A 22 30.84 26.10 -36.07
C ILE A 22 30.72 27.63 -35.89
N THR A 23 30.86 28.40 -36.97
CA THR A 23 30.64 29.86 -36.94
C THR A 23 29.18 30.23 -36.76
N LEU A 24 28.24 29.41 -37.23
CA LEU A 24 26.80 29.67 -37.08
C LEU A 24 26.36 29.59 -35.60
N GLY A 25 26.85 28.59 -34.87
CA GLY A 25 26.55 28.43 -33.44
C GLY A 25 27.14 29.51 -32.53
N GLN A 26 28.21 30.19 -32.94
CA GLN A 26 28.74 31.35 -32.19
C GLN A 26 27.93 32.63 -32.47
N GLN A 27 27.36 32.77 -33.67
CA GLN A 27 26.51 33.91 -34.01
C GLN A 27 25.17 33.84 -33.26
N ASP A 28 24.54 32.66 -33.24
CA ASP A 28 23.26 32.45 -32.54
C ASP A 28 23.40 32.61 -31.01
N ARG A 29 24.55 32.21 -30.45
CA ARG A 29 24.84 32.42 -29.03
C ARG A 29 24.98 33.91 -28.68
N ARG A 30 25.58 34.72 -29.56
CA ARG A 30 25.70 36.17 -29.35
C ARG A 30 24.35 36.87 -29.48
N ILE A 31 23.51 36.47 -30.44
CA ILE A 31 22.14 36.97 -30.60
C ILE A 31 21.30 36.64 -29.34
N PHE A 32 21.46 35.43 -28.80
CA PHE A 32 20.79 35.00 -27.56
C PHE A 32 21.26 35.77 -26.31
N GLU A 33 22.55 36.11 -26.23
CA GLU A 33 23.09 36.87 -25.08
C GLU A 33 22.75 38.37 -25.15
N SER A 34 22.55 38.96 -26.34
CA SER A 34 22.16 40.37 -26.50
C SER A 34 20.70 40.66 -26.19
N ASP A 35 19.80 39.68 -26.36
CA ASP A 35 18.35 39.83 -26.14
C ASP A 35 17.89 39.68 -24.67
N LYS A 36 18.83 39.52 -23.74
CA LYS A 36 18.54 39.30 -22.31
C LYS A 36 18.09 40.55 -21.52
N ARG A 37 17.91 41.71 -22.16
CA ARG A 37 17.66 43.00 -21.47
C ARG A 37 16.22 43.50 -21.45
N GLU A 38 15.27 42.85 -22.13
CA GLU A 38 13.85 43.18 -21.98
C GLU A 38 13.12 42.15 -21.10
N ASP A 39 12.34 42.64 -20.16
CA ASP A 39 11.58 41.86 -19.17
C ASP A 39 10.33 41.19 -19.79
N ASP A 40 9.83 40.17 -19.09
CA ASP A 40 8.47 39.59 -19.22
C ASP A 40 8.18 38.56 -20.34
N SER A 41 8.78 37.37 -20.23
CA SER A 41 8.07 36.07 -20.08
C SER A 41 9.03 34.90 -20.37
N LYS A 42 9.54 34.25 -19.32
CA LYS A 42 10.50 33.14 -19.43
C LYS A 42 9.97 31.96 -20.27
N ASP A 43 8.66 31.70 -20.24
CA ASP A 43 8.06 30.53 -20.89
C ASP A 43 7.96 30.67 -22.42
N LYS A 44 7.69 31.88 -22.93
CA LYS A 44 7.62 32.13 -24.38
C LYS A 44 9.00 32.11 -25.02
N ARG A 45 10.04 32.53 -24.29
CA ARG A 45 11.42 32.52 -24.79
C ARG A 45 12.01 31.11 -24.85
N PHE A 46 11.72 30.25 -23.88
CA PHE A 46 12.22 28.87 -23.92
C PHE A 46 11.67 28.11 -25.13
N THR A 47 10.36 28.18 -25.37
CA THR A 47 9.72 27.51 -26.51
C THR A 47 10.20 28.07 -27.85
N LEU A 48 10.42 29.39 -27.96
CA LEU A 48 10.96 30.00 -29.18
C LEU A 48 12.40 29.55 -29.44
N VAL A 49 13.29 29.61 -28.44
CA VAL A 49 14.72 29.25 -28.57
C VAL A 49 14.89 27.75 -28.78
N TRP A 50 14.10 26.94 -28.08
CA TRP A 50 14.09 25.50 -28.27
C TRP A 50 13.54 25.16 -29.66
N GLY A 51 12.43 25.76 -30.08
CA GLY A 51 11.83 25.55 -31.39
C GLY A 51 12.74 25.96 -32.56
N THR A 52 13.40 27.11 -32.48
CA THR A 52 14.32 27.59 -33.54
C THR A 52 15.59 26.76 -33.63
N ALA A 53 16.08 26.21 -32.52
CA ALA A 53 17.24 25.31 -32.53
C ALA A 53 16.89 23.86 -32.92
N PHE A 54 15.73 23.36 -32.51
CA PHE A 54 15.32 21.97 -32.77
C PHE A 54 14.67 21.75 -34.12
N ALA A 55 13.92 22.71 -34.67
CA ALA A 55 13.27 22.55 -35.97
C ALA A 55 14.29 22.24 -37.10
N PRO A 56 15.48 22.88 -37.18
CA PRO A 56 16.52 22.49 -38.13
C PRO A 56 17.22 21.17 -37.81
N ALA A 57 17.17 20.71 -36.55
CA ALA A 57 17.78 19.45 -36.13
C ALA A 57 16.89 18.24 -36.40
N PHE A 58 15.56 18.42 -36.52
CA PHE A 58 14.58 17.37 -36.85
C PHE A 58 14.36 17.23 -38.37
N THR A 59 15.45 17.05 -39.11
CA THR A 59 15.36 16.66 -40.52
C THR A 59 15.05 15.16 -40.66
N LEU A 60 14.47 14.76 -41.78
CA LEU A 60 14.25 13.35 -42.09
C LEU A 60 15.55 12.52 -42.00
N GLU A 61 16.67 13.13 -42.40
CA GLU A 61 17.99 12.49 -42.37
C GLU A 61 18.49 12.24 -40.94
N THR A 62 18.38 13.23 -40.06
CA THR A 62 18.79 13.08 -38.66
C THR A 62 17.90 12.10 -37.91
N VAL A 63 16.59 12.10 -38.15
CA VAL A 63 15.67 11.10 -37.59
C VAL A 63 16.05 9.70 -38.10
N LYS A 64 16.24 9.51 -39.41
CA LYS A 64 16.69 8.22 -39.96
C LYS A 64 18.03 7.77 -39.37
N ALA A 65 18.99 8.68 -39.23
CA ALA A 65 20.30 8.37 -38.65
C ALA A 65 20.18 7.91 -37.18
N VAL A 66 19.33 8.56 -36.38
CA VAL A 66 19.07 8.14 -34.99
C VAL A 66 18.41 6.75 -34.96
N PHE A 67 17.40 6.51 -35.79
CA PHE A 67 16.74 5.20 -35.87
C PHE A 67 17.68 4.10 -36.37
N GLN A 68 18.57 4.42 -37.30
CA GLN A 68 19.60 3.50 -37.78
C GLN A 68 20.65 3.22 -36.69
N ALA A 69 21.06 4.23 -35.94
CA ALA A 69 21.98 4.09 -34.81
C ALA A 69 21.37 3.30 -33.63
N MET A 70 20.04 3.33 -33.48
CA MET A 70 19.31 2.48 -32.53
C MET A 70 19.01 1.08 -33.10
N GLY A 71 19.34 0.80 -34.36
CA GLY A 71 19.01 -0.46 -35.04
C GLY A 71 17.52 -0.68 -35.26
N VAL A 72 16.70 0.38 -35.23
CA VAL A 72 15.24 0.31 -35.43
C VAL A 72 14.88 0.37 -36.92
N PHE A 73 15.56 1.21 -37.70
CA PHE A 73 15.28 1.35 -39.14
C PHE A 73 16.53 1.62 -39.99
N PRO A 74 16.90 0.72 -40.93
CA PRO A 74 16.37 -0.64 -41.05
C PRO A 74 16.65 -1.45 -39.77
N PHE A 75 15.78 -2.39 -39.44
CA PHE A 75 15.94 -3.19 -38.22
C PHE A 75 17.23 -4.00 -38.28
N ASN A 76 18.16 -3.76 -37.36
CA ASN A 76 19.44 -4.45 -37.29
C ASN A 76 19.74 -4.86 -35.83
N LEU A 77 19.64 -6.16 -35.58
CA LEU A 77 19.85 -6.76 -34.26
C LEU A 77 21.32 -6.68 -33.78
N GLU A 78 22.29 -6.54 -34.69
CA GLU A 78 23.72 -6.49 -34.32
C GLU A 78 24.10 -5.19 -33.61
N ILE A 79 23.31 -4.12 -33.80
CA ILE A 79 23.54 -2.81 -33.19
C ILE A 79 23.15 -2.82 -31.70
N ILE A 80 22.13 -3.61 -31.33
CA ILE A 80 21.67 -3.74 -29.95
C ILE A 80 22.55 -4.78 -29.25
N THR A 81 23.64 -4.32 -28.64
CA THR A 81 24.54 -5.22 -27.93
C THR A 81 23.85 -5.88 -26.72
N ALA A 82 24.24 -7.11 -26.37
CA ALA A 82 23.77 -7.80 -25.17
C ALA A 82 23.99 -6.99 -23.88
N THR A 83 24.93 -6.04 -23.87
CA THR A 83 25.16 -5.10 -22.77
C THR A 83 24.13 -3.96 -22.72
N GLN A 84 23.65 -3.49 -23.87
CA GLN A 84 22.58 -2.49 -24.00
C GLN A 84 21.20 -3.10 -23.74
N MET A 85 21.02 -4.37 -24.10
CA MET A 85 19.94 -5.18 -23.56
C MET A 85 20.23 -5.43 -22.08
N LYS A 86 19.87 -4.48 -21.21
CA LYS A 86 19.75 -4.81 -19.78
C LYS A 86 18.91 -6.09 -19.74
N PRO A 87 19.43 -7.22 -19.22
CA PRO A 87 18.63 -8.43 -19.10
C PRO A 87 17.36 -7.96 -18.41
N ALA A 88 16.21 -8.24 -19.03
CA ALA A 88 14.92 -7.87 -18.46
C ALA A 88 15.00 -8.34 -17.01
N LYS A 89 15.12 -7.40 -16.07
CA LYS A 89 15.13 -7.74 -14.64
C LYS A 89 13.88 -8.57 -14.50
N VAL A 90 14.04 -9.83 -14.11
CA VAL A 90 12.94 -10.77 -13.89
C VAL A 90 11.87 -9.95 -13.20
N THR A 91 10.83 -9.73 -13.98
CA THR A 91 9.88 -8.64 -13.90
C THR A 91 9.69 -8.18 -12.46
N SER A 92 10.16 -6.98 -12.15
CA SER A 92 9.69 -6.29 -10.96
C SER A 92 8.17 -6.31 -11.02
N THR A 93 7.53 -7.16 -10.22
CA THR A 93 6.07 -7.28 -10.12
C THR A 93 5.43 -6.04 -9.52
N HIS A 94 6.23 -5.02 -9.20
CA HIS A 94 5.76 -3.65 -9.12
C HIS A 94 5.27 -3.21 -10.50
N ALA A 95 4.03 -3.57 -10.80
CA ALA A 95 3.17 -2.85 -11.72
C ALA A 95 2.96 -1.45 -11.14
N ALA A 96 3.97 -0.61 -11.25
CA ALA A 96 3.83 0.81 -11.00
C ALA A 96 3.12 1.41 -12.21
N PHE A 97 2.15 2.29 -11.96
CA PHE A 97 1.52 3.05 -13.03
C PHE A 97 2.59 3.76 -13.86
N LEU A 98 2.50 3.67 -15.19
CA LEU A 98 3.56 4.15 -16.11
C LEU A 98 3.78 5.68 -16.05
N PHE A 99 2.89 6.41 -15.40
CA PHE A 99 2.98 7.85 -15.23
C PHE A 99 3.24 8.20 -13.77
N GLN A 100 4.18 9.12 -13.56
CA GLN A 100 4.43 9.69 -12.25
C GLN A 100 3.18 10.44 -11.79
N GLN A 101 2.49 9.87 -10.81
CA GLN A 101 1.27 10.43 -10.26
C GLN A 101 1.52 11.81 -9.66
N LEU A 102 0.61 12.76 -9.89
CA LEU A 102 0.68 14.10 -9.29
C LEU A 102 0.70 14.00 -7.76
N SER A 103 1.36 14.96 -7.10
CA SER A 103 1.57 14.98 -5.65
C SER A 103 0.28 14.70 -4.83
N PRO A 104 -0.88 15.31 -5.13
CA PRO A 104 -2.11 15.05 -4.39
C PRO A 104 -2.62 13.60 -4.53
N VAL A 105 -2.54 13.03 -5.72
CA VAL A 105 -2.94 11.64 -5.99
C VAL A 105 -2.05 10.68 -5.19
N ARG A 106 -0.75 10.96 -5.11
CA ARG A 106 0.18 10.18 -4.27
C ARG A 106 -0.17 10.24 -2.79
N ALA A 107 -0.57 11.41 -2.27
CA ALA A 107 -0.97 11.55 -0.88
C ALA A 107 -2.23 10.75 -0.56
N VAL A 108 -3.23 10.78 -1.44
CA VAL A 108 -4.46 9.97 -1.28
C VAL A 108 -4.13 8.48 -1.30
N MET A 109 -3.35 8.02 -2.28
CA MET A 109 -2.93 6.61 -2.37
C MET A 109 -2.16 6.18 -1.12
N ALA A 110 -1.21 6.98 -0.63
CA ALA A 110 -0.47 6.69 0.60
C ALA A 110 -1.41 6.57 1.81
N ALA A 111 -2.38 7.49 1.93
CA ALA A 111 -3.35 7.45 3.02
C ALA A 111 -4.22 6.18 2.96
N PHE A 112 -4.61 5.72 1.77
CA PHE A 112 -5.31 4.44 1.59
C PHE A 112 -4.45 3.22 1.95
N HIS A 113 -3.16 3.21 1.58
CA HIS A 113 -2.27 2.09 1.89
C HIS A 113 -2.05 1.93 3.40
N HIS A 114 -1.96 3.02 4.15
CA HIS A 114 -1.78 2.97 5.61
C HIS A 114 -3.08 2.73 6.38
N TYR A 115 -4.23 3.03 5.77
CA TYR A 115 -5.51 2.88 6.43
C TYR A 115 -6.02 1.45 6.31
N GLN A 116 -6.07 0.73 7.43
CA GLN A 116 -6.76 -0.55 7.50
C GLN A 116 -8.19 -0.37 8.00
N PRO A 117 -9.22 -0.64 7.17
CA PRO A 117 -10.60 -0.67 7.64
C PRO A 117 -10.74 -1.67 8.80
N THR A 118 -11.25 -1.21 9.94
CA THR A 118 -11.63 -2.12 11.03
C THR A 118 -12.74 -3.06 10.56
N ALA A 119 -12.78 -4.30 11.07
CA ALA A 119 -13.75 -5.31 10.64
C ALA A 119 -15.22 -4.81 10.71
N PHE A 120 -15.53 -4.00 11.73
CA PHE A 120 -16.82 -3.33 11.88
C PHE A 120 -17.24 -2.47 10.66
N LYS A 121 -16.27 -1.96 9.89
CA LYS A 121 -16.53 -1.10 8.72
C LYS A 121 -16.81 -1.89 7.45
N LEU A 122 -16.35 -3.14 7.40
CA LEU A 122 -16.46 -4.03 6.23
C LEU A 122 -17.70 -4.94 6.30
N ASP A 123 -18.42 -4.96 7.42
CA ASP A 123 -19.63 -5.76 7.56
C ASP A 123 -20.76 -5.11 6.73
N GLU A 124 -21.18 -5.82 5.68
CA GLU A 124 -22.22 -5.44 4.72
C GLU A 124 -23.55 -5.14 5.43
N ASN A 125 -23.80 -5.82 6.57
CA ASN A 125 -24.99 -5.60 7.39
C ASN A 125 -24.98 -4.28 8.18
N THR A 126 -23.85 -3.58 8.25
CA THR A 126 -23.74 -2.31 9.01
C THR A 126 -24.20 -1.12 8.18
N HIS A 127 -24.24 -1.24 6.85
CA HIS A 127 -24.53 -0.14 5.92
C HIS A 127 -25.78 -0.35 5.07
N THR A 128 -26.53 -1.43 5.27
CA THR A 128 -27.88 -1.54 4.73
C THR A 128 -28.73 -0.47 5.39
N VAL A 129 -28.77 0.72 4.76
CA VAL A 129 -29.74 1.76 5.04
C VAL A 129 -31.06 1.05 5.03
N GLY A 130 -31.73 0.98 6.19
CA GLY A 130 -33.02 0.34 6.34
C GLY A 130 -33.98 0.98 5.37
N GLY A 131 -34.06 0.41 4.16
CA GLY A 131 -35.07 0.68 3.17
C GLY A 131 -36.34 0.12 3.75
N SER A 132 -36.92 0.87 4.68
CA SER A 132 -38.27 0.66 5.17
C SER A 132 -39.21 0.98 4.00
N SER A 133 -39.27 0.07 3.04
CA SER A 133 -40.46 -0.10 2.23
C SER A 133 -41.51 -0.71 3.16
N HIS A 134 -42.14 0.15 3.96
CA HIS A 134 -43.47 -0.14 4.48
C HIS A 134 -44.39 -0.34 3.28
N SER A 135 -44.48 -1.58 2.80
CA SER A 135 -45.71 -2.05 2.18
C SER A 135 -46.75 -2.05 3.29
N ILE A 136 -47.50 -0.96 3.38
CA ILE A 136 -48.73 -0.87 4.15
C ILE A 136 -49.74 -1.72 3.38
N THR A 137 -49.78 -3.02 3.65
CA THR A 137 -51.00 -3.80 3.42
C THR A 137 -51.31 -4.56 4.69
N GLY A 138 -52.41 -4.14 5.31
CA GLY A 138 -52.77 -4.44 6.68
C GLY A 138 -53.15 -5.88 6.96
N GLY A 139 -53.06 -6.23 8.24
CA GLY A 139 -53.57 -7.47 8.80
C GLY A 139 -53.20 -7.58 10.27
N HIS A 140 -54.14 -7.19 11.14
CA HIS A 140 -54.19 -7.53 12.57
C HIS A 140 -53.80 -9.02 12.80
N THR A 141 -53.11 -9.41 13.88
CA THR A 141 -53.70 -9.61 15.21
C THR A 141 -52.61 -9.84 16.26
N GLN A 142 -52.85 -9.30 17.46
CA GLN A 142 -52.02 -9.34 18.66
C GLN A 142 -51.80 -10.76 19.21
N ALA A 143 -50.62 -11.02 19.80
CA ALA A 143 -50.50 -11.56 21.16
C ALA A 143 -49.05 -11.50 21.67
N SER A 144 -48.81 -10.49 22.52
CA SER A 144 -48.01 -10.47 23.75
C SER A 144 -46.87 -11.49 23.98
N GLY A 145 -45.65 -10.95 24.07
CA GLY A 145 -44.47 -11.58 24.66
C GLY A 145 -43.38 -10.54 24.87
N CYS A 146 -43.43 -9.82 25.99
CA CYS A 146 -42.56 -8.69 26.31
C CYS A 146 -41.17 -9.16 26.77
N THR A 147 -40.22 -9.18 25.85
CA THR A 147 -38.78 -9.24 26.15
C THR A 147 -38.13 -8.01 25.51
N SER A 148 -38.10 -6.90 26.23
CA SER A 148 -37.48 -5.65 25.78
C SER A 148 -35.97 -5.81 25.69
N GLN A 149 -35.46 -6.22 24.53
CA GLN A 149 -34.04 -6.05 24.23
C GLN A 149 -33.74 -4.55 24.12
N PRO A 150 -32.60 -4.08 24.65
CA PRO A 150 -32.19 -2.70 24.50
C PRO A 150 -32.03 -2.39 23.01
N VAL A 151 -32.92 -1.57 22.47
CA VAL A 151 -32.84 -1.09 21.09
C VAL A 151 -31.63 -0.16 21.03
N THR A 152 -30.53 -0.65 20.46
CA THR A 152 -29.38 0.17 20.10
C THR A 152 -29.88 1.32 19.23
N PRO A 153 -29.55 2.59 19.51
CA PRO A 153 -30.04 3.72 18.74
C PRO A 153 -29.74 3.49 17.26
N ALA A 154 -30.80 3.34 16.46
CA ALA A 154 -30.71 3.21 15.03
C ALA A 154 -29.93 4.42 14.51
N ARG A 155 -28.80 4.17 13.86
CA ARG A 155 -27.95 5.24 13.34
C ARG A 155 -28.78 6.06 12.36
N HIS A 156 -28.92 7.36 12.65
CA HIS A 156 -29.57 8.29 11.74
C HIS A 156 -29.00 8.12 10.33
N ALA A 157 -29.89 7.95 9.35
CA ALA A 157 -29.54 8.00 7.95
C ALA A 157 -28.71 9.28 7.75
N ARG A 158 -27.48 9.12 7.24
CA ARG A 158 -26.57 10.24 7.04
C ARG A 158 -27.18 11.16 6.00
N ASP A 159 -27.22 12.45 6.30
CA ASP A 159 -27.63 13.46 5.34
C ASP A 159 -26.56 13.55 4.23
N PRO A 160 -26.91 13.26 2.96
CA PRO A 160 -25.98 13.35 1.84
C PRO A 160 -25.50 14.78 1.56
N ASN A 161 -26.17 15.80 2.11
CA ASN A 161 -25.85 17.21 1.87
C ASN A 161 -24.85 17.82 2.87
N ILE A 162 -24.32 17.04 3.81
CA ILE A 162 -23.29 17.57 4.73
C ILE A 162 -21.98 17.78 3.95
N ASP A 163 -21.50 19.01 3.97
CA ASP A 163 -20.23 19.40 3.36
C ASP A 163 -19.09 18.48 3.84
N PRO A 164 -18.41 17.76 2.93
CA PRO A 164 -17.34 16.84 3.28
C PRO A 164 -16.15 17.53 3.95
N THR A 165 -15.96 18.83 3.75
CA THR A 165 -14.86 19.60 4.36
C THR A 165 -14.99 19.76 5.87
N LEU A 166 -16.21 19.58 6.43
CA LEU A 166 -16.48 19.66 7.86
C LEU A 166 -16.03 18.41 8.63
N TYR A 167 -15.61 17.36 7.93
CA TYR A 167 -15.16 16.13 8.56
C TYR A 167 -13.65 16.13 8.81
N THR A 168 -13.24 15.56 9.96
CA THR A 168 -11.82 15.28 10.19
C THR A 168 -11.30 14.32 9.12
N PRO A 169 -10.01 14.36 8.76
CA PRO A 169 -9.45 13.48 7.72
C PRO A 169 -9.72 11.98 7.94
N SER A 170 -9.69 11.53 9.20
CA SER A 170 -10.04 10.14 9.55
C SER A 170 -11.51 9.81 9.26
N LYS A 171 -12.41 10.77 9.49
CA LYS A 171 -13.85 10.61 9.20
C LYS A 171 -14.12 10.67 7.70
N GLN A 172 -13.44 11.53 6.95
CA GLN A 172 -13.49 11.56 5.48
C GLN A 172 -13.05 10.22 4.89
N MET A 173 -11.93 9.67 5.36
CA MET A 173 -11.44 8.37 4.94
C MET A 173 -12.43 7.26 5.28
N HIS A 174 -13.02 7.30 6.47
CA HIS A 174 -14.05 6.35 6.85
C HIS A 174 -15.30 6.45 5.96
N MET A 175 -15.75 7.66 5.61
CA MET A 175 -16.87 7.87 4.71
C MET A 175 -16.58 7.37 3.31
N MET A 176 -15.40 7.64 2.78
CA MET A 176 -14.96 7.17 1.48
C MET A 176 -14.90 5.64 1.44
N THR A 177 -14.30 4.98 2.45
CA THR A 177 -14.33 3.51 2.56
C THR A 177 -15.75 2.98 2.65
N SER A 178 -16.62 3.63 3.42
CA SER A 178 -18.03 3.23 3.55
C SER A 178 -18.78 3.34 2.22
N ALA A 179 -18.57 4.43 1.48
CA ALA A 179 -19.18 4.67 0.17
C ALA A 179 -18.68 3.65 -0.86
N LEU A 180 -17.36 3.38 -0.89
CA LEU A 180 -16.78 2.33 -1.74
C LEU A 180 -17.38 0.96 -1.41
N GLY A 181 -17.49 0.63 -0.12
CA GLY A 181 -18.08 -0.61 0.37
C GLY A 181 -19.54 -0.81 -0.02
N ALA A 182 -20.31 0.27 -0.10
CA ALA A 182 -21.71 0.25 -0.52
C ALA A 182 -21.90 0.04 -2.03
N THR A 183 -20.84 0.21 -2.84
CA THR A 183 -20.92 0.00 -4.30
C THR A 183 -20.45 -1.40 -4.68
N ALA A 184 -21.16 -2.06 -5.61
CA ALA A 184 -20.78 -3.38 -6.11
C ALA A 184 -19.38 -3.41 -6.75
N SER A 185 -18.98 -2.31 -7.41
CA SER A 185 -17.67 -2.19 -8.07
C SER A 185 -16.56 -1.65 -7.17
N GLY A 186 -16.87 -1.04 -6.02
CA GLY A 186 -15.88 -0.48 -5.10
C GLY A 186 -15.62 -1.37 -3.88
N SER A 187 -16.56 -2.25 -3.52
CA SER A 187 -16.48 -3.07 -2.32
C SER A 187 -15.26 -4.00 -2.32
N PHE A 188 -14.89 -4.55 -3.47
CA PHE A 188 -13.72 -5.42 -3.58
C PHE A 188 -12.40 -4.67 -3.37
N LEU A 189 -12.34 -3.35 -3.63
CA LEU A 189 -11.12 -2.53 -3.45
C LEU A 189 -10.75 -2.36 -1.98
N ILE A 190 -11.73 -2.45 -1.09
CA ILE A 190 -11.54 -2.31 0.36
C ILE A 190 -11.62 -3.66 1.09
N SER A 191 -12.10 -4.70 0.41
CA SER A 191 -12.25 -6.03 0.99
C SER A 191 -10.89 -6.69 1.18
N LYS A 192 -10.77 -7.51 2.24
CA LYS A 192 -9.61 -8.39 2.42
C LYS A 192 -9.68 -9.64 1.52
N ALA A 193 -10.75 -9.79 0.74
CA ALA A 193 -10.91 -10.93 -0.14
C ALA A 193 -9.89 -10.83 -1.29
N PRO A 194 -9.19 -11.93 -1.64
CA PRO A 194 -8.24 -11.91 -2.75
C PRO A 194 -8.93 -11.49 -4.05
N VAL A 195 -8.34 -10.51 -4.75
CA VAL A 195 -8.81 -10.12 -6.08
C VAL A 195 -8.70 -11.32 -7.03
N THR A 196 -9.81 -11.63 -7.70
CA THR A 196 -9.89 -12.73 -8.67
C THR A 196 -9.92 -12.17 -10.09
N SER A 197 -9.73 -13.02 -11.09
CA SER A 197 -9.85 -12.62 -12.50
C SER A 197 -11.25 -12.17 -12.89
N LEU A 198 -12.27 -12.40 -12.04
CA LEU A 198 -13.64 -11.94 -12.24
C LEU A 198 -13.85 -10.50 -11.72
N SER A 199 -12.95 -10.01 -10.88
CA SER A 199 -12.97 -8.65 -10.39
C SER A 199 -12.45 -7.74 -11.51
N HIS A 200 -13.32 -6.91 -12.08
CA HIS A 200 -12.95 -5.92 -13.10
C HIS A 200 -13.35 -4.52 -12.64
N ILE A 201 -12.44 -3.56 -12.77
CA ILE A 201 -12.81 -2.14 -12.72
C ILE A 201 -13.40 -1.77 -14.08
N ALA A 202 -14.48 -0.98 -14.06
CA ALA A 202 -14.98 -0.34 -15.26
C ALA A 202 -13.86 0.44 -15.99
N PRO A 203 -13.80 0.38 -17.32
CA PRO A 203 -12.80 1.11 -18.08
C PRO A 203 -12.89 2.63 -17.82
N PRO A 204 -11.79 3.37 -18.04
CA PRO A 204 -11.79 4.81 -17.92
C PRO A 204 -12.89 5.47 -18.74
N VAL A 205 -13.83 6.13 -18.06
CA VAL A 205 -14.86 6.93 -18.74
C VAL A 205 -14.21 8.27 -19.00
N LEU A 206 -13.54 8.36 -20.15
CA LEU A 206 -13.04 9.62 -20.66
C LEU A 206 -14.23 10.36 -21.27
N GLU A 207 -15.01 11.04 -20.41
CA GLU A 207 -16.03 11.95 -20.90
C GLU A 207 -15.33 12.99 -21.77
N ARG A 208 -15.86 13.19 -22.98
CA ARG A 208 -15.41 14.29 -23.81
C ARG A 208 -16.01 15.57 -23.22
N PRO A 209 -15.23 16.65 -23.06
CA PRO A 209 -15.79 17.93 -22.65
C PRO A 209 -16.98 18.29 -23.56
N GLN A 210 -18.06 18.79 -22.97
CA GLN A 210 -19.20 19.24 -23.77
C GLN A 210 -18.70 20.29 -24.76
N ILE A 211 -18.95 20.06 -26.05
CA ILE A 211 -18.60 21.02 -27.10
C ILE A 211 -19.62 22.15 -26.97
N LEU A 212 -19.21 23.22 -26.33
CA LEU A 212 -20.05 24.39 -26.15
C LEU A 212 -19.92 25.33 -27.35
N PRO A 213 -20.99 26.07 -27.68
CA PRO A 213 -20.96 27.00 -28.79
C PRO A 213 -19.85 28.04 -28.56
N THR A 214 -19.01 28.21 -29.57
CA THR A 214 -17.97 29.25 -29.55
C THR A 214 -18.65 30.60 -29.53
N LEU A 215 -18.23 31.48 -28.63
CA LEU A 215 -18.78 32.83 -28.55
C LEU A 215 -18.55 33.53 -29.88
N ASN A 216 -19.63 34.03 -30.50
CA ASN A 216 -19.48 34.81 -31.73
C ASN A 216 -19.02 36.23 -31.37
N TRP A 217 -17.72 36.46 -31.42
CA TRP A 217 -17.10 37.76 -31.13
C TRP A 217 -17.55 38.85 -32.12
N GLU A 218 -18.06 38.48 -33.30
CA GLU A 218 -18.55 39.44 -34.29
C GLU A 218 -19.75 40.23 -33.79
N LEU A 219 -20.57 39.62 -32.92
CA LEU A 219 -21.75 40.28 -32.33
C LEU A 219 -21.37 41.47 -31.44
N LEU A 220 -20.15 41.53 -30.90
CA LEU A 220 -19.70 42.65 -30.06
C LEU A 220 -19.48 43.94 -30.86
N HIS A 221 -19.26 43.86 -32.17
CA HIS A 221 -19.00 45.02 -33.01
C HIS A 221 -20.28 45.71 -33.50
N GLU A 222 -21.40 44.98 -33.57
CA GLU A 222 -22.67 45.46 -34.14
C GLU A 222 -23.73 45.79 -33.08
N SER A 223 -23.52 45.36 -31.84
CA SER A 223 -24.52 45.45 -30.77
C SER A 223 -24.55 46.79 -30.06
N ARG A 224 -25.71 47.17 -29.52
CA ARG A 224 -25.83 48.34 -28.64
C ARG A 224 -25.13 48.10 -27.29
N PRO A 225 -24.71 49.15 -26.56
CA PRO A 225 -24.04 48.99 -25.27
C PRO A 225 -24.80 48.11 -24.26
N GLU A 226 -26.12 48.20 -24.21
CA GLU A 226 -26.97 47.39 -23.33
C GLU A 226 -27.00 45.90 -23.73
N GLU A 227 -27.00 45.62 -25.04
CA GLU A 227 -26.96 44.25 -25.57
C GLU A 227 -25.59 43.61 -25.33
N ILE A 228 -24.51 44.40 -25.39
CA ILE A 228 -23.15 43.96 -25.08
C ILE A 228 -23.04 43.51 -23.62
N GLU A 229 -23.59 44.27 -22.68
CA GLU A 229 -23.54 43.90 -21.25
C GLU A 229 -24.28 42.60 -20.97
N MET A 230 -25.47 42.41 -21.55
CA MET A 230 -26.22 41.16 -21.44
C MET A 230 -25.48 39.99 -22.09
N LEU A 231 -24.92 40.16 -23.29
CA LEU A 231 -24.14 39.14 -23.99
C LEU A 231 -22.90 38.74 -23.17
N LEU A 232 -22.15 39.70 -22.65
CA LEU A 232 -20.97 39.45 -21.81
C LEU A 232 -21.35 38.74 -20.51
N THR A 233 -22.45 39.14 -19.86
CA THR A 233 -22.93 38.48 -18.64
C THR A 233 -23.32 37.03 -18.91
N SER A 234 -24.00 36.76 -20.03
CA SER A 234 -24.34 35.39 -20.43
C SER A 234 -23.11 34.55 -20.79
N ALA A 235 -22.15 35.13 -21.50
CA ALA A 235 -20.88 34.49 -21.87
C ALA A 235 -20.05 34.14 -20.63
N PHE A 236 -20.03 35.05 -19.64
CA PHE A 236 -19.34 34.84 -18.39
C PHE A 236 -20.01 33.74 -17.55
N ALA A 237 -21.34 33.73 -17.46
CA ALA A 237 -22.06 32.65 -16.79
C ALA A 237 -21.78 31.29 -17.45
N LEU A 238 -21.76 31.24 -18.79
CA LEU A 238 -21.45 30.02 -19.54
C LEU A 238 -20.00 29.56 -19.31
N SER A 239 -19.03 30.48 -19.27
CA SER A 239 -17.63 30.12 -19.02
C SER A 239 -17.38 29.68 -17.57
N GLN A 240 -18.10 30.23 -16.59
CA GLN A 240 -18.08 29.70 -15.23
C GLN A 240 -18.62 28.27 -15.17
N GLN A 241 -19.73 28.00 -15.85
CA GLN A 241 -20.29 26.66 -15.93
C GLN A 241 -19.32 25.68 -16.62
N GLN A 242 -18.56 26.15 -17.62
CA GLN A 242 -17.47 25.38 -18.24
C GLN A 242 -16.37 25.00 -17.26
N LEU A 243 -15.89 25.97 -16.48
CA LEU A 243 -14.84 25.73 -15.51
C LEU A 243 -15.29 24.70 -14.46
N ILE A 244 -16.51 24.86 -13.93
CA ILE A 244 -17.10 23.91 -12.98
C ILE A 244 -17.20 22.50 -13.58
N ALA A 245 -17.66 22.39 -14.84
CA ALA A 245 -17.74 21.09 -15.52
C ALA A 245 -16.36 20.47 -15.75
N HIS A 246 -15.38 21.27 -16.17
CA HIS A 246 -14.00 20.83 -16.37
C HIS A 246 -13.35 20.35 -15.07
N ASP A 247 -13.54 21.08 -13.97
CA ASP A 247 -13.02 20.70 -12.65
C ASP A 247 -13.62 19.36 -12.20
N GLY A 248 -14.93 19.17 -12.37
CA GLY A 248 -15.60 17.90 -12.10
C GLY A 248 -15.07 16.74 -12.95
N MET A 249 -14.77 16.98 -14.24
CA MET A 249 -14.15 15.97 -15.10
C MET A 249 -12.73 15.61 -14.65
N ILE A 250 -11.92 16.60 -14.28
CA ILE A 250 -10.56 16.38 -13.78
C ILE A 250 -10.60 15.56 -12.48
N GLU A 251 -11.52 15.89 -11.59
CA GLU A 251 -11.75 15.14 -10.36
C GLU A 251 -12.15 13.68 -10.65
N ALA A 252 -13.10 13.44 -11.55
CA ALA A 252 -13.53 12.11 -11.94
C ALA A 252 -12.37 11.26 -12.51
N VAL A 253 -11.56 11.85 -13.40
CA VAL A 253 -10.37 11.20 -13.96
C VAL A 253 -9.35 10.86 -12.85
N ASN A 254 -9.11 11.78 -11.92
CA ASN A 254 -8.20 11.55 -10.79
C ASN A 254 -8.70 10.43 -9.87
N VAL A 255 -10.00 10.40 -9.55
CA VAL A 255 -10.60 9.33 -8.73
C VAL A 255 -10.45 7.98 -9.42
N GLN A 256 -10.72 7.93 -10.72
CA GLN A 256 -10.58 6.70 -11.49
C GLN A 256 -9.13 6.20 -11.53
N LEU A 257 -8.17 7.11 -11.62
CA LEU A 257 -6.75 6.82 -11.58
C LEU A 257 -6.32 6.21 -10.23
N VAL A 258 -6.82 6.77 -9.12
CA VAL A 258 -6.63 6.21 -7.78
C VAL A 258 -7.20 4.80 -7.69
N ASN A 259 -8.44 4.58 -8.15
CA ASN A 259 -9.10 3.28 -8.11
C ASN A 259 -8.33 2.22 -8.92
N GLN A 260 -7.88 2.58 -10.13
CA GLN A 260 -7.05 1.69 -10.96
C GLN A 260 -5.74 1.33 -10.26
N ASN A 261 -5.07 2.29 -9.63
CA ASN A 261 -3.82 2.02 -8.95
C ASN A 261 -4.01 1.10 -7.73
N ILE A 262 -5.04 1.34 -6.91
CA ILE A 262 -5.38 0.46 -5.77
C ILE A 262 -5.59 -0.98 -6.25
N PHE A 263 -6.35 -1.16 -7.33
CA PHE A 263 -6.62 -2.48 -7.89
C PHE A 263 -5.39 -3.18 -8.48
N VAL A 264 -4.53 -2.45 -9.18
CA VAL A 264 -3.25 -3.00 -9.66
C VAL A 264 -2.38 -3.47 -8.48
N GLY A 265 -2.36 -2.71 -7.39
CA GLY A 265 -1.71 -3.12 -6.13
C GLY A 265 -2.27 -4.43 -5.60
N LEU A 266 -3.59 -4.52 -5.45
CA LEU A 266 -4.26 -5.74 -4.97
C LEU A 266 -4.04 -6.95 -5.90
N GLN A 267 -4.00 -6.74 -7.22
CA GLN A 267 -3.66 -7.81 -8.17
C GLN A 267 -2.22 -8.27 -8.02
N SER A 268 -1.28 -7.34 -7.86
CA SER A 268 0.13 -7.66 -7.64
C SER A 268 0.33 -8.45 -6.35
N GLU A 269 -0.33 -8.04 -5.25
CA GLU A 269 -0.32 -8.78 -3.99
C GLU A 269 -0.92 -10.18 -4.14
N ALA A 270 -2.05 -10.31 -4.85
CA ALA A 270 -2.69 -11.60 -5.10
C ALA A 270 -1.81 -12.53 -5.96
N LEU A 271 -1.11 -11.98 -6.96
CA LEU A 271 -0.15 -12.71 -7.77
C LEU A 271 1.05 -13.13 -6.94
N HIS A 272 1.64 -12.24 -6.16
CA HIS A 272 2.75 -12.53 -5.27
C HIS A 272 2.38 -13.61 -4.23
N ALA A 273 1.19 -13.54 -3.65
CA ALA A 273 0.68 -14.57 -2.74
C ALA A 273 0.52 -15.93 -3.44
N LYS A 274 0.07 -15.95 -4.70
CA LYS A 274 -0.02 -17.18 -5.50
C LYS A 274 1.36 -17.73 -5.87
N GLU A 275 2.29 -16.87 -6.24
CA GLU A 275 3.67 -17.23 -6.59
C GLU A 275 4.42 -17.77 -5.38
N THR A 276 4.32 -17.12 -4.22
CA THR A 276 4.93 -17.58 -2.97
C THR A 276 4.27 -18.85 -2.44
N LYS A 277 2.94 -19.00 -2.51
CA LYS A 277 2.25 -20.25 -2.15
C LYS A 277 2.63 -21.39 -3.10
N LYS A 278 2.73 -21.12 -4.41
CA LYS A 278 3.24 -22.10 -5.38
C LYS A 278 4.69 -22.43 -5.10
N ALA A 279 5.53 -21.45 -4.74
CA ALA A 279 6.93 -21.71 -4.37
C ALA A 279 7.03 -22.59 -3.11
N LYS A 280 6.16 -22.38 -2.11
CA LYS A 280 6.07 -23.22 -0.91
C LYS A 280 5.55 -24.64 -1.22
N LYS A 281 4.51 -24.76 -2.05
CA LYS A 281 3.90 -26.06 -2.40
C LYS A 281 4.74 -26.84 -3.42
N CYS A 282 5.43 -26.15 -4.31
CA CYS A 282 6.40 -26.68 -5.24
C CYS A 282 7.81 -26.61 -4.62
N GLU A 283 7.96 -27.16 -3.42
CA GLU A 283 9.28 -27.54 -2.87
C GLU A 283 10.00 -28.60 -3.75
N LYS A 284 9.42 -28.97 -4.89
CA LYS A 284 10.14 -29.54 -6.02
C LYS A 284 11.08 -28.47 -6.61
N VAL A 285 12.24 -28.34 -5.97
CA VAL A 285 13.48 -27.69 -6.44
C VAL A 285 13.23 -26.33 -7.08
N LYS A 286 13.47 -25.23 -6.34
CA LYS A 286 13.69 -23.91 -6.94
C LYS A 286 14.93 -24.03 -7.85
N VAL A 287 14.72 -24.43 -9.10
CA VAL A 287 15.78 -24.53 -10.11
C VAL A 287 16.40 -23.16 -10.37
N PHE A 288 15.70 -22.08 -10.02
CA PHE A 288 16.13 -20.70 -10.20
C PHE A 288 16.09 -19.96 -8.86
N VAL A 289 17.16 -20.10 -8.07
CA VAL A 289 17.45 -19.20 -6.95
C VAL A 289 17.59 -17.79 -7.56
N ASP A 290 16.76 -16.84 -7.10
CA ASP A 290 16.63 -15.46 -7.60
C ASP A 290 15.84 -15.27 -8.91
N GLY A 291 15.16 -16.30 -9.42
CA GLY A 291 14.34 -16.21 -10.64
C GLY A 291 15.13 -15.97 -11.94
N LYS A 292 16.47 -15.92 -11.87
CA LYS A 292 17.35 -15.81 -13.04
C LYS A 292 17.64 -17.20 -13.58
N GLY A 293 17.57 -17.37 -14.90
CA GLY A 293 18.06 -18.58 -15.57
C GLY A 293 19.55 -18.74 -15.28
N ARG A 294 19.93 -19.78 -14.53
CA ARG A 294 21.32 -20.16 -14.30
C ARG A 294 21.62 -21.46 -15.04
N HIS A 295 22.85 -21.64 -15.50
CA HIS A 295 23.29 -22.93 -16.04
C HIS A 295 23.35 -23.95 -14.90
N LEU A 296 22.66 -25.08 -15.06
CA LEU A 296 22.53 -26.13 -14.02
C LEU A 296 23.87 -26.78 -13.64
N THR A 297 24.88 -26.64 -14.48
CA THR A 297 26.23 -27.18 -14.30
C THR A 297 27.20 -26.19 -13.64
N ASP A 298 26.77 -24.95 -13.39
CA ASP A 298 27.64 -23.94 -12.81
C ASP A 298 27.96 -24.27 -11.34
N MET A 299 29.22 -24.12 -10.95
CA MET A 299 29.69 -24.45 -9.60
C MET A 299 29.02 -23.56 -8.55
N GLU A 300 28.71 -22.30 -8.90
CA GLU A 300 27.96 -21.40 -8.03
C GLU A 300 26.56 -21.94 -7.71
N PHE A 301 25.89 -22.51 -8.72
CA PHE A 301 24.56 -23.10 -8.54
C PHE A 301 24.61 -24.32 -7.62
N ILE A 302 25.57 -25.21 -7.83
CA ILE A 302 25.77 -26.40 -6.98
C ILE A 302 26.04 -26.00 -5.53
N ASN A 303 26.92 -25.02 -5.31
CA ASN A 303 27.22 -24.50 -3.96
C ASN A 303 26.00 -23.85 -3.31
N SER A 304 25.19 -23.12 -4.07
CA SER A 304 23.97 -22.49 -3.56
C SER A 304 22.94 -23.53 -3.09
N LEU A 305 22.75 -24.60 -3.87
CA LEU A 305 21.89 -25.73 -3.50
C LEU A 305 22.39 -26.47 -2.26
N ALA A 306 23.71 -26.66 -2.14
CA ALA A 306 24.30 -27.27 -0.96
C ALA A 306 24.06 -26.43 0.31
N ARG A 307 24.20 -25.10 0.20
CA ARG A 307 23.95 -24.17 1.31
C ARG A 307 22.47 -24.18 1.73
N GLU A 308 21.53 -24.14 0.79
CA GLU A 308 20.10 -24.18 1.10
C GLU A 308 19.72 -25.51 1.78
N LYS A 309 20.29 -26.65 1.33
CA LYS A 309 20.08 -27.94 2.00
C LYS A 309 20.64 -27.95 3.42
N ALA A 310 21.83 -27.38 3.64
CA ALA A 310 22.43 -27.28 4.96
C ALA A 310 21.62 -26.38 5.89
N GLU A 311 21.10 -25.26 5.39
CA GLU A 311 20.25 -24.33 6.15
C GLU A 311 18.93 -24.98 6.53
N LYS A 312 18.25 -25.68 5.61
CA LYS A 312 17.03 -26.44 5.92
C LYS A 312 17.28 -27.54 6.97
N ALA A 313 18.40 -28.26 6.86
CA ALA A 313 18.76 -29.25 7.86
C ALA A 313 19.01 -28.62 9.25
N ALA A 314 19.67 -27.46 9.30
CA ALA A 314 19.88 -26.72 10.54
C ALA A 314 18.57 -26.17 11.13
N GLU A 315 17.64 -25.70 10.29
CA GLU A 315 16.32 -25.23 10.74
C GLU A 315 15.48 -26.36 11.33
N GLU A 316 15.49 -27.55 10.72
CA GLU A 316 14.79 -28.73 11.25
C GLU A 316 15.39 -29.23 12.57
N VAL A 317 16.73 -29.21 12.70
CA VAL A 317 17.39 -29.49 13.99
C VAL A 317 16.98 -28.45 15.04
N ALA A 318 17.00 -27.16 14.71
CA ALA A 318 16.59 -26.10 15.65
C ALA A 318 15.10 -26.21 16.04
N LYS A 319 14.21 -26.63 15.13
CA LYS A 319 12.80 -26.91 15.46
C LYS A 319 12.67 -28.09 16.41
N ALA A 320 13.43 -29.16 16.19
CA ALA A 320 13.44 -30.32 17.08
C ALA A 320 13.95 -29.95 18.48
N ASP A 321 15.04 -29.17 18.57
CA ASP A 321 15.58 -28.69 19.85
C ASP A 321 14.58 -27.79 20.60
N ARG A 322 13.89 -26.89 19.88
CA ARG A 322 12.84 -26.05 20.47
C ARG A 322 11.64 -26.88 20.95
N ALA A 323 11.26 -27.93 20.23
CA ALA A 323 10.18 -28.82 20.65
C ALA A 323 10.57 -29.59 21.91
N GLN A 324 11.81 -30.12 21.97
CA GLN A 324 12.33 -30.80 23.13
C GLN A 324 12.39 -29.87 24.36
N ALA A 325 12.93 -28.66 24.20
CA ALA A 325 12.99 -27.67 25.28
C ALA A 325 11.60 -27.30 25.83
N ARG A 326 10.55 -27.29 24.99
CA ARG A 326 9.17 -27.07 25.42
C ARG A 326 8.64 -28.23 26.27
N GLU A 327 8.91 -29.47 25.87
CA GLU A 327 8.53 -30.65 26.65
C GLU A 327 9.31 -30.72 27.97
N ASP A 328 10.61 -30.44 27.97
CA ASP A 328 11.43 -30.40 29.19
C ASP A 328 10.93 -29.32 30.16
N ARG A 329 10.59 -28.13 29.65
CA ARG A 329 10.01 -27.05 30.47
C ARG A 329 8.64 -27.42 31.03
N LYS A 330 7.84 -28.18 30.28
CA LYS A 330 6.53 -28.68 30.73
C LYS A 330 6.69 -29.75 31.81
N ALA A 331 7.62 -30.68 31.65
CA ALA A 331 7.96 -31.69 32.65
C ALA A 331 8.48 -31.05 33.95
N ALA A 332 9.42 -30.10 33.85
CA ALA A 332 9.95 -29.38 35.01
C ALA A 332 8.87 -28.59 35.77
N LYS A 333 7.89 -27.99 35.07
CA LYS A 333 6.74 -27.34 35.70
C LYS A 333 5.84 -28.34 36.44
N ALA A 334 5.59 -29.52 35.85
CA ALA A 334 4.77 -30.55 36.46
C ALA A 334 5.39 -31.09 37.77
N GLU A 335 6.68 -31.42 37.77
CA GLU A 335 7.38 -31.86 38.98
C GLU A 335 7.34 -30.83 40.11
N LEU A 336 7.50 -29.55 39.74
CA LEU A 336 7.50 -28.46 40.71
C LEU A 336 6.09 -28.23 41.29
N GLU A 337 5.04 -28.42 40.49
CA GLU A 337 3.66 -28.41 40.96
C GLU A 337 3.37 -29.58 41.93
N GLU A 338 3.86 -30.80 41.64
CA GLU A 338 3.72 -31.94 42.55
C GLU A 338 4.43 -31.71 43.89
N ARG A 339 5.65 -31.19 43.86
CA ARG A 339 6.38 -30.81 45.09
C ARG A 339 5.61 -29.78 45.90
N TRP A 340 5.01 -28.79 45.23
CA TRP A 340 4.18 -27.79 45.89
C TRP A 340 2.90 -28.36 46.50
N LYS A 341 2.26 -29.32 45.83
CA LYS A 341 1.10 -30.04 46.38
C LYS A 341 1.47 -30.79 47.66
N LYS A 342 2.60 -31.49 47.69
CA LYS A 342 3.13 -32.17 48.89
C LYS A 342 3.39 -31.17 50.03
N MET A 343 4.12 -30.08 49.77
CA MET A 343 4.38 -29.05 50.78
C MET A 343 3.10 -28.41 51.35
N LYS A 344 2.05 -28.26 50.53
CA LYS A 344 0.75 -27.79 51.01
C LYS A 344 0.07 -28.81 51.92
N ALA A 345 0.11 -30.09 51.58
CA ALA A 345 -0.44 -31.15 52.41
C ALA A 345 0.28 -31.21 53.77
N ASP A 346 1.61 -31.22 53.77
CA ASP A 346 2.44 -31.24 54.98
C ASP A 346 2.14 -30.00 55.87
N HIS A 347 1.95 -28.83 55.26
CA HIS A 347 1.59 -27.62 56.00
C HIS A 347 0.21 -27.69 56.63
N LEU A 348 -0.78 -28.25 55.93
CA LEU A 348 -2.13 -28.46 56.47
C LEU A 348 -2.10 -29.46 57.64
N GLU A 349 -1.34 -30.54 57.52
CA GLU A 349 -1.13 -31.49 58.62
C GLU A 349 -0.46 -30.81 59.82
N ALA A 350 0.56 -29.98 59.60
CA ALA A 350 1.22 -29.22 60.66
C ALA A 350 0.27 -28.21 61.35
N ILE A 351 -0.66 -27.59 60.60
CA ILE A 351 -1.70 -26.73 61.18
C ILE A 351 -2.64 -27.57 62.05
N ALA A 352 -3.13 -28.71 61.56
CA ALA A 352 -4.04 -29.59 62.30
C ALA A 352 -3.38 -30.12 63.60
N GLN A 353 -2.11 -30.52 63.55
CA GLN A 353 -1.34 -30.91 64.73
C GLN A 353 -1.14 -29.73 65.70
N GLY A 354 -0.85 -28.54 65.19
CA GLY A 354 -0.71 -27.34 66.00
C GLY A 354 -2.02 -26.94 66.71
N GLU A 355 -3.16 -27.08 66.03
CA GLU A 355 -4.48 -26.81 66.59
C GLU A 355 -4.88 -27.81 67.68
N THR A 356 -4.61 -29.11 67.48
CA THR A 356 -4.87 -30.13 68.51
C THR A 356 -4.00 -29.91 69.76
N GLN A 357 -2.72 -29.54 69.59
CA GLN A 357 -1.84 -29.18 70.71
C GLN A 357 -2.29 -27.90 71.43
N CYS A 358 -2.71 -26.88 70.69
CA CYS A 358 -3.22 -25.63 71.28
C CYS A 358 -4.53 -25.85 72.03
N ALA A 359 -5.44 -26.70 71.52
CA ALA A 359 -6.66 -27.10 72.21
C ALA A 359 -6.34 -27.83 73.52
N ALA A 360 -5.38 -28.77 73.51
CA ALA A 360 -4.92 -29.48 74.70
C ALA A 360 -4.31 -28.54 75.76
N LEU A 361 -3.45 -27.60 75.34
CA LEU A 361 -2.86 -26.59 76.25
C LEU A 361 -3.92 -25.65 76.84
N THR A 362 -4.92 -25.27 76.03
CA THR A 362 -6.04 -24.43 76.49
C THR A 362 -6.88 -25.17 77.53
N ALA A 363 -7.16 -26.47 77.31
CA ALA A 363 -7.85 -27.32 78.29
C ALA A 363 -7.05 -27.48 79.60
N GLY A 364 -5.71 -27.43 79.52
CA GLY A 364 -4.80 -27.44 80.68
C GLY A 364 -4.63 -26.09 81.40
N GLY A 365 -5.35 -25.03 81.01
CA GLY A 365 -5.27 -23.71 81.66
C GLY A 365 -4.06 -22.85 81.26
N ALA A 366 -3.38 -23.18 80.15
CA ALA A 366 -2.27 -22.37 79.65
C ALA A 366 -2.74 -20.96 79.24
N ARG A 367 -1.90 -19.94 79.49
CA ARG A 367 -2.22 -18.56 79.11
C ARG A 367 -2.02 -18.39 77.60
N LYS A 368 -2.79 -17.50 76.97
CA LYS A 368 -2.75 -17.26 75.51
C LYS A 368 -1.36 -16.95 74.95
N LYS A 369 -0.47 -16.35 75.73
CA LYS A 369 0.91 -16.03 75.33
C LYS A 369 1.83 -17.26 75.24
N ASP A 370 1.44 -18.36 75.89
CA ASP A 370 2.18 -19.62 75.93
C ASP A 370 1.66 -20.63 74.86
N LEU A 371 0.65 -20.23 74.07
CA LEU A 371 0.17 -21.03 72.93
C LEU A 371 1.19 -21.02 71.79
N LEU A 372 1.30 -22.15 71.09
CA LEU A 372 2.18 -22.29 69.95
C LEU A 372 1.78 -21.30 68.85
N LYS A 373 2.78 -20.65 68.24
CA LYS A 373 2.57 -19.80 67.08
C LYS A 373 2.17 -20.66 65.89
N LYS A 374 1.22 -20.19 65.08
CA LYS A 374 0.84 -20.89 63.85
C LYS A 374 2.07 -21.07 62.94
N PRO A 375 2.26 -22.25 62.32
CA PRO A 375 3.34 -22.48 61.39
C PRO A 375 3.31 -21.44 60.26
N LYS A 376 4.47 -20.92 59.86
CA LYS A 376 4.56 -20.02 58.70
C LYS A 376 4.43 -20.85 57.40
N PRO A 377 3.65 -20.41 56.41
CA PRO A 377 3.54 -21.10 55.14
C PRO A 377 4.88 -21.09 54.39
N ALA A 378 5.24 -22.22 53.79
CA ALA A 378 6.40 -22.32 52.92
C ALA A 378 6.19 -21.47 51.65
N LYS A 379 7.25 -20.84 51.15
CA LYS A 379 7.20 -20.11 49.88
C LYS A 379 7.07 -21.11 48.73
N LYS A 380 6.24 -20.79 47.74
CA LYS A 380 6.12 -21.60 46.52
C LYS A 380 7.49 -21.65 45.83
N PRO A 381 7.99 -22.83 45.44
CA PRO A 381 9.20 -22.89 44.64
C PRO A 381 8.94 -22.18 43.31
N GLU A 382 9.93 -21.45 42.82
CA GLU A 382 9.89 -20.82 41.50
C GLU A 382 10.92 -21.54 40.62
N LEU A 383 10.57 -21.79 39.35
CA LEU A 383 11.60 -22.16 38.39
C LEU A 383 12.58 -20.98 38.31
N ALA A 384 13.88 -21.29 38.38
CA ALA A 384 14.90 -20.30 38.07
C ALA A 384 14.51 -19.65 36.74
N LYS A 385 14.33 -18.33 36.77
CA LYS A 385 14.15 -17.59 35.52
C LYS A 385 15.48 -17.72 34.80
N ASP A 386 15.53 -18.57 33.79
CA ASP A 386 16.62 -18.50 32.84
C ASP A 386 16.54 -17.10 32.24
N ASP A 387 17.44 -16.21 32.67
CA ASP A 387 17.54 -14.82 32.21
C ASP A 387 17.87 -14.69 30.70
N LYS A 388 17.85 -15.80 29.97
CA LYS A 388 17.80 -15.81 28.52
C LYS A 388 16.35 -15.62 28.09
N SER A 389 15.93 -14.36 28.08
CA SER A 389 14.75 -13.94 27.33
C SER A 389 14.96 -14.28 25.86
N ASP A 390 14.43 -15.43 25.45
CA ASP A 390 14.02 -15.65 24.06
C ASP A 390 12.88 -14.66 23.78
N ASP A 391 13.26 -13.42 23.48
CA ASP A 391 12.40 -12.43 22.85
C ASP A 391 12.16 -12.87 21.41
N ASP A 392 11.41 -13.96 21.26
CA ASP A 392 10.88 -14.48 20.00
C ASP A 392 9.70 -13.63 19.50
N SER A 393 9.66 -12.34 19.85
CA SER A 393 8.88 -11.35 19.11
C SER A 393 9.65 -10.89 17.87
N VAL A 394 10.14 -11.83 17.06
CA VAL A 394 10.50 -11.55 15.67
C VAL A 394 9.18 -11.41 14.91
N GLY A 395 8.57 -10.24 15.05
CA GLY A 395 7.65 -9.72 14.05
C GLY A 395 8.43 -9.71 12.74
N SER A 396 8.10 -10.62 11.84
CA SER A 396 8.62 -10.64 10.49
C SER A 396 8.08 -9.43 9.73
N GLU A 397 8.68 -8.27 9.96
CA GLU A 397 8.68 -7.17 9.00
C GLU A 397 9.59 -7.61 7.84
N SER A 398 8.97 -8.26 6.86
CA SER A 398 9.53 -8.40 5.53
C SER A 398 9.25 -7.09 4.77
N GLU A 399 10.26 -6.24 4.66
CA GLU A 399 10.34 -5.17 3.64
C GLU A 399 10.54 -5.74 2.23
#